data_AF-A0A1H5PRH0-F1
#
_entry.id   AF-A0A1H5PRH0-F1
#
_cell.length_a   1.000
_cell.length_b   1.000
_cell.length_c   1.000
_cell.angle_alpha   90.00
_cell.angle_beta   90.00
_cell.angle_gamma   90.00
#
_symmetry.space_group_name_H-M   'P 1'
#
loop_
_entity.id
_entity.type
_entity.pdbx_description
1 polymer ?
#
loop_
_entity_poly.entity_id
_entity_poly.type
_entity_poly.pdbx_seq_one_letter_code
_entity_poly.pdbx_strand_id
1 'polypeptide(L)'
;MRIADAGTDQPLQLLVLERRDDARNMARWYVLSIEPTLFGDQALIREWGRTGSAGRRLGNPYSSKAAAAEALEAWLARKLRRGYRIRAMEDEGGLRQAKYSRQAGALHR
;
A
#
# COMPACT_ATOMS: atom_id res chain seq x y z
N MET A 1 17.02 7.52 32.03
CA MET A 1 16.23 6.29 31.94
C MET A 1 15.04 6.57 31.02
N ARG A 2 15.16 6.25 29.72
CA ARG A 2 14.09 6.42 28.74
C ARG A 2 13.42 5.06 28.56
N ILE A 3 12.19 4.93 29.02
CA ILE A 3 11.33 3.80 28.66
C ILE A 3 10.69 4.21 27.34
N ALA A 4 11.27 3.78 26.22
CA ALA A 4 10.61 3.82 24.92
C ALA A 4 10.08 2.40 24.67
N ASP A 5 8.87 2.14 25.16
CA ASP A 5 8.04 0.99 24.82
C ASP A 5 7.11 1.41 23.67
N ALA A 6 7.24 0.69 22.55
CA ALA A 6 6.34 0.56 21.38
C ALA A 6 7.23 0.42 20.14
N GLY A 7 7.25 -0.81 19.60
CA GLY A 7 8.03 -1.18 18.43
C GLY A 7 7.88 -0.18 17.30
N THR A 8 8.98 0.07 16.59
CA THR A 8 9.03 0.90 15.39
C THR A 8 7.89 0.50 14.44
N ASP A 9 6.87 1.35 14.39
CA ASP A 9 5.69 1.38 13.51
C ASP A 9 6.10 1.73 12.06
N GLN A 10 7.23 1.19 11.61
CA GLN A 10 7.67 1.33 10.23
C GLN A 10 7.34 0.04 9.51
N PRO A 11 6.38 0.05 8.56
CA PRO A 11 6.13 -1.11 7.73
C PRO A 11 7.41 -1.44 6.97
N LEU A 12 7.83 -2.70 7.00
CA LEU A 12 9.03 -3.15 6.29
C LEU A 12 8.83 -3.05 4.77
N GLN A 13 7.57 -3.12 4.32
CA GLN A 13 7.15 -2.93 2.93
C GLN A 13 5.81 -2.21 2.90
N LEU A 14 5.67 -1.17 2.06
CA LEU A 14 4.46 -0.38 1.87
C LEU A 14 4.21 -0.13 0.38
N LEU A 15 2.96 -0.27 -0.06
CA LEU A 15 2.52 0.10 -1.41
C LEU A 15 1.28 0.96 -1.34
N VAL A 16 1.37 2.16 -1.91
CA VAL A 16 0.23 3.06 -2.08
C VAL A 16 -0.30 2.92 -3.50
N LEU A 17 -1.58 2.58 -3.62
CA LEU A 17 -2.27 2.40 -4.88
C LEU A 17 -3.43 3.39 -5.00
N GLU A 18 -3.62 3.94 -6.18
CA GLU A 18 -4.74 4.83 -6.50
C GLU A 18 -5.53 4.32 -7.69
N ARG A 19 -6.83 4.54 -7.65
CA ARG A 19 -7.72 4.38 -8.79
C ARG A 19 -8.61 5.61 -8.89
N ARG A 20 -8.45 6.34 -9.99
CA ARG A 20 -9.21 7.55 -10.30
C ARG A 20 -9.93 7.41 -11.65
N ASP A 21 -11.20 7.75 -11.68
CA ASP A 21 -12.06 7.82 -12.86
C ASP A 21 -13.12 8.89 -12.59
N ASP A 22 -12.88 10.08 -13.15
CA ASP A 22 -13.70 11.27 -12.88
C ASP A 22 -15.09 11.17 -13.52
N ALA A 23 -15.19 10.50 -14.69
CA ALA A 23 -16.47 10.27 -15.38
C ALA A 23 -17.44 9.41 -14.56
N ARG A 24 -16.91 8.60 -13.63
CA ARG A 24 -17.69 7.75 -12.72
C ARG A 24 -17.67 8.22 -11.27
N ASN A 25 -17.18 9.45 -10.99
CA ASN A 25 -16.98 9.98 -9.64
C ASN A 25 -16.29 8.95 -8.72
N MET A 26 -15.20 8.37 -9.20
CA MET A 26 -14.48 7.30 -8.51
C MET A 26 -13.06 7.77 -8.19
N ALA A 27 -12.83 8.13 -6.93
CA ALA A 27 -11.51 8.37 -6.36
C ALA A 27 -11.32 7.45 -5.17
N ARG A 28 -10.53 6.39 -5.35
CA ARG A 28 -10.24 5.38 -4.33
C ARG A 28 -8.75 5.20 -4.14
N TRP A 29 -8.36 5.01 -2.90
CA TRP A 29 -7.01 4.67 -2.51
C TRP A 29 -6.99 3.27 -1.88
N TYR A 30 -5.82 2.64 -1.91
CA TYR A 30 -5.57 1.35 -1.31
C TYR A 30 -4.12 1.31 -0.83
N VAL A 31 -3.87 0.81 0.37
CA VAL A 31 -2.53 0.63 0.92
C VAL A 31 -2.34 -0.84 1.28
N LEU A 32 -1.18 -1.39 0.93
CA LEU A 32 -0.73 -2.71 1.35
C LEU A 32 0.56 -2.52 2.15
N SER A 33 0.64 -3.06 3.36
CA SER A 33 1.88 -3.10 4.13
C SER A 33 2.14 -4.44 4.79
N ILE A 34 3.41 -4.75 5.03
CA ILE A 34 3.81 -5.84 5.93
C ILE A 34 4.31 -5.22 7.22
N GLU A 35 3.68 -5.59 8.33
CA GLU A 35 4.00 -5.09 9.65
C GLU A 35 4.30 -6.26 10.61
N PRO A 36 5.27 -6.10 11.52
CA PRO A 36 5.47 -7.06 12.59
C PRO A 36 4.25 -7.05 13.53
N THR A 37 3.88 -8.23 14.02
CA THR A 37 2.85 -8.37 15.06
C THR A 37 3.50 -8.39 16.45
N LEU A 38 2.68 -8.20 17.50
CA LEU A 38 3.12 -8.28 18.90
C LEU A 38 3.72 -9.65 19.29
N PHE A 39 3.50 -10.69 18.48
CA PHE A 39 3.96 -12.06 18.76
C PHE A 39 5.15 -12.48 17.90
N GLY A 40 5.80 -11.56 17.18
CA GLY A 40 6.95 -11.86 16.32
C GLY A 40 6.58 -12.43 14.93
N ASP A 41 5.31 -12.76 14.72
CA ASP A 41 4.76 -13.09 13.40
C ASP A 41 4.60 -11.83 12.53
N GLN A 42 4.26 -12.02 11.25
CA GLN A 42 4.11 -10.92 10.28
C GLN A 42 2.65 -10.78 9.85
N ALA A 43 2.18 -9.56 9.64
CA ALA A 43 0.83 -9.31 9.16
C ALA A 43 0.84 -8.52 7.84
N LEU A 44 0.01 -8.96 6.89
CA LEU A 44 -0.40 -8.11 5.78
C LEU A 44 -1.49 -7.17 6.27
N ILE A 45 -1.17 -5.89 6.33
CA ILE A 45 -2.13 -4.83 6.56
C ILE A 45 -2.67 -4.34 5.22
N ARG A 46 -3.98 -4.16 5.19
CA ARG A 46 -4.72 -3.67 4.03
C ARG A 46 -5.53 -2.47 4.48
N GLU A 47 -5.31 -1.33 3.85
CA GLU A 47 -6.13 -0.14 4.07
C GLU A 47 -6.77 0.32 2.78
N TRP A 48 -7.98 0.85 2.85
CA TRP A 48 -8.70 1.31 1.67
C TRP A 48 -9.78 2.31 1.99
N GLY A 49 -10.06 3.20 1.03
CA GLY A 49 -11.11 4.19 1.19
C GLY A 49 -11.41 4.94 -0.09
N ARG A 50 -12.40 5.84 0.01
CA ARG A 50 -12.53 6.93 -0.96
C ARG A 50 -11.62 8.09 -0.53
N THR A 51 -11.09 8.83 -1.49
CA THR A 51 -10.34 10.06 -1.20
C THR A 51 -11.24 11.03 -0.43
N GLY A 52 -10.74 11.58 0.69
CA GLY A 52 -11.52 12.43 1.60
C GLY A 52 -12.38 11.69 2.63
N SER A 53 -12.20 10.38 2.81
CA SER A 53 -12.86 9.60 3.87
C SER A 53 -11.84 8.86 4.73
N ALA A 54 -12.21 8.53 5.98
CA ALA A 54 -11.36 7.83 6.95
C ALA A 54 -10.92 6.42 6.50
N GLY A 55 -11.58 5.83 5.49
CA GLY A 55 -11.24 4.50 4.98
C GLY A 55 -11.52 3.37 5.98
N ARG A 56 -10.87 2.23 5.77
CA ARG A 56 -10.93 1.01 6.57
C ARG A 56 -9.56 0.34 6.59
N ARG A 57 -9.23 -0.34 7.68
CA ARG A 57 -8.01 -1.13 7.88
C ARG A 57 -8.36 -2.57 8.23
N LEU A 58 -7.59 -3.53 7.73
CA LEU A 58 -7.71 -4.94 8.07
C LEU A 58 -6.34 -5.61 8.03
N GLY A 59 -5.98 -6.26 9.13
CA GLY A 59 -4.78 -7.07 9.24
C GLY A 59 -5.07 -8.56 9.03
N ASN A 60 -4.17 -9.23 8.32
CA ASN A 60 -4.17 -10.68 8.16
C ASN A 60 -2.81 -11.21 8.65
N PRO A 61 -2.78 -12.02 9.72
CA PRO A 61 -1.54 -12.61 10.21
C PRO A 61 -1.04 -13.73 9.29
N TYR A 62 0.28 -13.89 9.23
CA TYR A 62 1.01 -14.93 8.52
C TYR A 62 2.20 -15.40 9.38
N SER A 63 2.55 -16.67 9.25
CA SER A 63 3.63 -17.31 10.02
C SER A 63 5.04 -16.83 9.66
N SER A 64 5.20 -16.09 8.56
CA SER A 64 6.50 -15.58 8.14
C SER A 64 6.39 -14.34 7.25
N LYS A 65 7.48 -13.58 7.15
CA LYS A 65 7.58 -12.41 6.26
C LYS A 65 7.41 -12.81 4.80
N ALA A 66 7.98 -13.95 4.41
CA ALA A 66 7.86 -14.49 3.06
C ALA A 66 6.39 -14.79 2.71
N ALA A 67 5.65 -15.44 3.62
CA ALA A 67 4.23 -15.73 3.40
C ALA A 67 3.38 -14.45 3.31
N ALA A 68 3.67 -13.44 4.15
CA ALA A 68 3.02 -12.13 4.05
C ALA A 68 3.34 -11.42 2.73
N ALA A 69 4.58 -11.52 2.23
CA ALA A 69 5.02 -10.94 0.96
C ALA A 69 4.35 -11.60 -0.24
N GLU A 70 4.25 -12.93 -0.27
CA GLU A 70 3.50 -13.65 -1.31
C GLU A 70 2.03 -13.22 -1.35
N ALA A 71 1.40 -13.07 -0.18
CA ALA A 71 0.03 -12.60 -0.08
C ALA A 71 -0.10 -11.14 -0.54
N LEU A 72 0.86 -10.28 -0.20
CA LEU A 72 0.90 -8.89 -0.66
C LEU A 72 0.98 -8.82 -2.19
N GLU A 73 1.89 -9.57 -2.82
CA GLU A 73 2.04 -9.64 -4.27
C GLU A 73 0.75 -10.12 -4.97
N ALA A 74 0.11 -11.14 -4.41
CA ALA A 74 -1.18 -11.63 -4.92
C ALA A 74 -2.27 -10.55 -4.84
N TRP A 75 -2.31 -9.77 -3.76
CA TRP A 75 -3.23 -8.64 -3.62
C TRP A 75 -2.90 -7.50 -4.59
N LEU A 76 -1.62 -7.14 -4.73
CA LEU A 76 -1.14 -6.14 -5.67
C LEU A 76 -1.59 -6.51 -7.09
N ALA A 77 -1.24 -7.69 -7.57
CA ALA A 77 -1.61 -8.18 -8.90
C ALA A 77 -3.13 -8.11 -9.13
N ARG A 78 -3.93 -8.47 -8.13
CA ARG A 78 -5.39 -8.33 -8.21
C ARG A 78 -5.87 -6.88 -8.32
N LYS A 79 -5.24 -5.94 -7.61
CA LYS A 79 -5.61 -4.52 -7.66
C LYS A 79 -5.18 -3.87 -8.97
N LEU A 80 -4.00 -4.21 -9.49
CA LEU A 80 -3.53 -3.76 -10.80
C LEU A 80 -4.51 -4.18 -11.91
N ARG A 81 -4.96 -5.44 -11.90
CA ARG A 81 -6.02 -5.92 -12.84
C ARG A 81 -7.35 -5.18 -12.72
N ARG A 82 -7.62 -4.55 -11.58
CA ARG A 82 -8.83 -3.72 -11.34
C ARG A 82 -8.62 -2.25 -11.72
N GLY A 83 -7.48 -1.90 -12.30
CA GLY A 83 -7.14 -0.54 -12.74
C GLY A 83 -6.58 0.36 -11.64
N TYR A 84 -6.12 -0.21 -10.52
CA TYR A 84 -5.31 0.55 -9.57
C TYR A 84 -3.89 0.73 -10.13
N ARG A 85 -3.25 1.85 -9.78
CA ARG A 85 -1.87 2.17 -10.16
C ARG A 85 -1.03 2.41 -8.91
N ILE A 86 0.23 1.98 -8.96
CA ILE A 86 1.20 2.22 -7.88
C ILE A 86 1.59 3.70 -7.89
N ARG A 87 1.60 4.33 -6.72
CA ARG A 87 1.99 5.74 -6.53
C ARG A 87 3.25 5.89 -5.69
N ALA A 88 3.41 5.04 -4.67
CA ALA A 88 4.60 4.98 -3.84
C ALA A 88 4.86 3.53 -3.43
N MET A 89 6.14 3.22 -3.28
CA MET A 89 6.63 1.96 -2.74
C MET A 89 7.68 2.28 -1.68
N GLU A 90 7.53 1.73 -0.48
CA GLU A 90 8.56 1.76 0.55
C GLU A 90 9.00 0.32 0.78
N ASP A 91 10.30 0.14 0.93
CA ASP A 91 10.94 -1.13 1.28
C ASP A 91 11.99 -0.84 2.37
N GLU A 92 12.63 -1.88 2.92
CA GLU A 92 13.62 -1.78 4.00
C GLU A 92 14.79 -0.81 3.70
N GLY A 93 15.01 -0.45 2.43
CA GLY A 93 15.99 0.55 1.98
C GLY A 93 15.50 2.00 1.86
N GLY A 94 14.26 2.31 2.23
CA GLY A 94 13.68 3.68 2.25
C GLY A 94 12.68 4.00 1.13
N LEU A 95 12.04 5.18 1.24
CA LEU A 95 10.95 5.66 0.38
C LEU A 95 11.33 5.74 -1.11
N ARG A 96 10.77 4.85 -1.93
CA ARG A 96 10.87 4.91 -3.40
C ARG A 96 9.55 5.37 -3.98
N GLN A 97 9.43 6.67 -4.26
CA GLN A 97 8.34 7.15 -5.11
C GLN A 97 8.45 6.45 -6.47
N ALA A 98 7.39 5.73 -6.86
CA ALA A 98 7.34 5.06 -8.16
C ALA A 98 7.30 6.14 -9.26
N LYS A 99 8.47 6.55 -9.74
CA LYS A 99 8.63 7.49 -10.84
C LYS A 99 8.51 6.75 -12.17
N TYR A 100 7.29 6.60 -12.69
CA TYR A 100 6.96 6.35 -14.11
C TYR A 100 5.49 6.77 -14.33
N SER A 101 5.07 7.68 -15.22
CA SER A 101 5.72 8.52 -16.24
C SER A 101 4.77 9.70 -16.59
N ARG A 102 5.31 10.87 -16.96
CA ARG A 102 4.59 11.78 -17.86
C ARG A 102 4.41 11.08 -19.22
N GLN A 103 3.24 11.17 -19.85
CA GLN A 103 3.02 11.83 -21.16
C GLN A 103 1.64 11.47 -21.77
N ALA A 104 0.73 12.45 -21.77
CA ALA A 104 0.08 12.90 -22.99
C ALA A 104 0.35 14.42 -22.97
N GLY A 105 1.25 14.96 -23.78
CA GLY A 105 1.12 14.95 -25.23
C GLY A 105 0.05 15.99 -25.57
N ALA A 106 0.45 17.26 -25.64
CA ALA A 106 -0.36 18.30 -26.25
C ALA A 106 -0.72 17.91 -27.68
N LEU A 107 -1.96 18.15 -28.12
CA LEU A 107 -2.29 18.50 -29.51
C LEU A 107 -3.73 19.03 -29.62
N HIS A 108 -3.78 20.31 -29.97
CA HIS A 108 -4.67 20.97 -30.93
C HIS A 108 -6.08 21.46 -30.54
N ARG A 109 -6.11 22.81 -30.58
CA ARG A 109 -7.20 23.76 -30.84
C ARG A 109 -8.09 24.15 -29.66
#